data_AF-A0AAN4R691-F1
#
_entry.id   AF-A0AAN4R691-F1
#
_cell.length_a   1.000
_cell.length_b   1.000
_cell.length_c   1.000
_cell.angle_alpha   90.00
_cell.angle_beta   90.00
_cell.angle_gamma   90.00
#
_symmetry.space_group_name_H-M   'P 1'
#
loop_
_entity.id
_entity.type
_entity.pdbx_description
1 polymer ?
#
loop_
_entity_poly.entity_id
_entity_poly.type
_entity_poly.pdbx_seq_one_letter_code
_entity_poly.pdbx_strand_id
1 'polypeptide(L)'
;MIRYTALILALAVPGLAQAAETTGILPESGGKSPYSAPAVPTTMKPLAGSLASLLDQGYAITTTTQTGPELVLTLSQRGHVVLCALTPPDLRNDQNIPTSRCWALNAAP
;
A
#
# COMPACT_ATOMS: atom_id res chain seq x y z
N MET A 1 31.87 61.63 2.74
CA MET A 1 31.94 60.17 2.51
C MET A 1 30.57 59.60 2.87
N ILE A 2 29.64 59.51 1.91
CA ILE A 2 29.16 58.25 1.29
C ILE A 2 28.57 57.31 2.36
N ARG A 3 27.29 57.47 2.72
CA ARG A 3 26.11 56.71 2.22
C ARG A 3 26.28 55.19 2.38
N TYR A 4 25.58 54.54 3.31
CA TYR A 4 24.94 53.24 3.09
C TYR A 4 23.73 53.05 4.01
N THR A 5 22.57 53.45 3.48
CA THR A 5 21.24 53.02 3.91
C THR A 5 21.15 51.51 3.61
N ALA A 6 21.23 50.65 4.62
CA ALA A 6 21.00 49.21 4.45
C ALA A 6 19.52 48.90 4.70
N LEU A 7 18.79 48.91 3.60
CA LEU A 7 17.44 48.41 3.38
C LEU A 7 17.27 47.01 4.02
N ILE A 8 16.47 46.88 5.09
CA ILE A 8 16.03 45.58 5.61
C ILE A 8 15.00 45.03 4.63
N LEU A 9 15.50 44.25 3.67
CA LEU A 9 14.71 43.57 2.64
C LEU A 9 13.95 42.40 3.27
N ALA A 10 12.65 42.38 3.03
CA ALA A 10 11.72 41.34 3.44
C ALA A 10 12.16 39.93 3.02
N LEU A 11 12.17 39.00 3.98
CA LEU A 11 11.96 37.58 3.71
C LEU A 11 10.83 37.10 4.61
N ALA A 12 9.62 37.52 4.25
CA ALA A 12 8.45 36.71 4.54
C ALA A 12 8.70 35.37 3.84
N VAL A 13 8.82 34.28 4.59
CA VAL A 13 8.84 32.92 4.05
C VAL A 13 7.38 32.53 3.84
N PRO A 14 6.83 32.52 2.62
CA PRO A 14 5.52 31.97 2.39
C PRO A 14 5.67 30.46 2.15
N GLY A 15 4.83 29.68 2.81
CA GLY A 15 4.50 28.35 2.34
C GLY A 15 5.42 27.25 2.83
N LEU A 16 5.19 26.79 4.06
CA LEU A 16 5.05 25.34 4.23
C LEU A 16 3.76 24.95 3.52
N ALA A 17 3.83 24.77 2.20
CA ALA A 17 2.83 23.98 1.49
C ALA A 17 2.95 22.56 2.07
N GLN A 18 2.12 22.25 3.05
CA GLN A 18 1.83 20.88 3.41
C GLN A 18 1.31 20.25 2.13
N ALA A 19 2.13 19.42 1.49
CA ALA A 19 1.71 18.60 0.37
C ALA A 19 0.45 17.87 0.85
N ALA A 20 -0.70 18.24 0.29
CA ALA A 20 -1.91 17.47 0.46
C ALA A 20 -1.58 16.08 -0.08
N GLU A 21 -1.56 15.08 0.81
CA GLU A 21 -1.56 13.70 0.40
C GLU A 21 -2.72 13.54 -0.58
N THR A 22 -2.39 13.21 -1.82
CA THR A 22 -3.32 13.12 -2.93
C THR A 22 -4.45 12.18 -2.53
N THR A 23 -5.61 12.76 -2.22
CA THR A 23 -6.91 12.08 -2.30
C THR A 23 -6.96 11.40 -3.66
N GLY A 24 -7.39 10.13 -3.69
CA GLY A 24 -7.26 9.29 -4.87
C GLY A 24 -7.83 9.93 -6.13
N ILE A 25 -7.41 9.47 -7.31
CA ILE A 25 -7.92 9.94 -8.62
C ILE A 25 -9.43 9.68 -8.83
N LEU A 26 -10.07 9.00 -7.88
CA LEU A 26 -11.50 8.68 -7.88
C LEU A 26 -12.19 9.42 -6.73
N PRO A 27 -13.49 9.77 -6.87
CA PRO A 27 -14.25 10.36 -5.77
C PRO A 27 -14.18 9.49 -4.51
N GLU A 28 -13.96 10.15 -3.37
CA GLU A 28 -13.89 9.49 -2.06
C GLU A 28 -15.12 8.58 -1.85
N SER A 29 -14.86 7.32 -1.49
CA SER A 29 -15.92 6.36 -1.14
C SER A 29 -16.55 6.72 0.20
N GLY A 30 -17.88 6.60 0.32
CA GLY A 30 -18.59 6.89 1.57
C GLY A 30 -18.89 8.38 1.84
N GLY A 31 -18.47 9.29 0.94
CA GLY A 31 -18.95 10.67 0.94
C GLY A 31 -20.42 10.78 0.54
N LYS A 32 -21.14 11.79 1.06
CA LYS A 32 -22.52 12.11 0.63
C LYS A 32 -22.51 12.80 -0.74
N SER A 33 -22.10 12.09 -1.79
CA SER A 33 -22.17 12.54 -3.17
C SER A 33 -22.97 11.53 -3.99
N PRO A 34 -23.88 11.96 -4.88
CA PRO A 34 -24.62 11.05 -5.75
C PRO A 34 -23.72 10.26 -6.72
N TYR A 35 -22.44 10.66 -6.86
CA TYR A 35 -21.45 10.01 -7.72
C TYR A 35 -20.40 9.19 -6.96
N SER A 36 -20.44 9.19 -5.62
CA SER A 36 -19.54 8.37 -4.80
C SER A 36 -20.09 6.95 -4.72
N ALA A 37 -19.27 5.97 -5.08
CA ALA A 37 -19.61 4.58 -4.83
C ALA A 37 -19.67 4.31 -3.31
N PRO A 38 -20.64 3.49 -2.84
CA PRO A 38 -20.65 3.05 -1.45
C PRO A 38 -19.42 2.18 -1.16
N ALA A 39 -18.78 2.39 -0.01
CA ALA A 39 -17.72 1.53 0.46
C ALA A 39 -18.31 0.19 0.92
N VAL A 40 -18.08 -0.87 0.14
CA VAL A 40 -18.55 -2.23 0.48
C VAL A 40 -17.42 -2.98 1.20
N PRO A 41 -17.69 -3.57 2.39
CA PRO A 41 -16.68 -4.32 3.13
C PRO A 41 -16.10 -5.48 2.29
N THR A 42 -14.77 -5.56 2.23
CA THR A 42 -14.04 -6.68 1.63
C THR A 42 -13.59 -7.64 2.72
N THR A 43 -13.85 -8.94 2.55
CA THR A 43 -13.42 -9.96 3.52
C THR A 43 -12.05 -10.53 3.15
N MET A 44 -11.25 -10.85 4.17
CA MET A 44 -9.95 -11.50 4.02
C MET A 44 -9.94 -12.81 4.84
N LYS A 45 -9.95 -13.96 4.17
CA LYS A 45 -9.93 -15.27 4.82
C LYS A 45 -8.50 -15.84 4.78
N PRO A 46 -7.87 -16.15 5.93
CA PRO A 46 -6.52 -16.69 5.96
C PRO A 46 -6.45 -18.04 5.24
N LEU A 47 -5.38 -18.26 4.50
CA LEU A 47 -5.09 -19.51 3.80
C LEU A 47 -3.98 -20.26 4.54
N ALA A 48 -4.11 -21.58 4.64
CA ALA A 48 -3.11 -22.44 5.28
C ALA A 48 -1.89 -22.72 4.38
N GLY A 49 -1.98 -22.43 3.07
CA GLY A 49 -0.92 -22.66 2.10
C GLY A 49 0.13 -21.55 2.05
N SER A 50 1.33 -21.90 1.60
CA SER A 50 2.40 -20.93 1.33
C SER A 50 2.21 -20.24 -0.02
N LEU A 51 2.96 -19.14 -0.24
CA LEU A 51 3.06 -18.49 -1.55
C LEU A 51 3.48 -19.50 -2.64
N ALA A 52 4.47 -20.35 -2.35
CA ALA A 52 4.93 -21.36 -3.30
C ALA A 52 3.79 -22.32 -3.70
N SER A 53 3.02 -22.81 -2.72
CA SER A 53 1.89 -23.70 -2.98
C SER A 53 0.81 -23.06 -3.87
N LEU A 54 0.57 -21.75 -3.73
CA LEU A 54 -0.37 -21.02 -4.58
C LEU A 54 0.16 -20.85 -6.01
N LEU A 55 1.46 -20.56 -6.16
CA LEU A 55 2.10 -20.49 -7.48
C LEU A 55 2.04 -21.85 -8.19
N ASP A 56 2.31 -22.94 -7.47
CA ASP A 56 2.21 -24.32 -8.00
C ASP A 56 0.78 -24.68 -8.42
N GLN A 57 -0.23 -24.12 -7.74
CA GLN A 57 -1.64 -24.27 -8.11
C GLN A 57 -2.02 -23.46 -9.35
N GLY A 58 -1.13 -22.61 -9.87
CA GLY A 58 -1.36 -21.81 -11.08
C GLY A 58 -1.89 -20.41 -10.81
N TYR A 59 -1.73 -19.88 -9.60
CA TYR A 59 -1.91 -18.45 -9.36
C TYR A 59 -0.76 -17.65 -9.96
N ALA A 60 -1.07 -16.55 -10.64
CA ALA A 60 -0.08 -15.63 -11.19
C ALA A 60 0.02 -14.37 -10.33
N ILE A 61 1.25 -13.91 -10.08
CA ILE A 61 1.49 -12.61 -9.44
C ILE A 61 1.10 -11.50 -10.42
N THR A 62 0.18 -10.64 -10.02
CA THR A 62 -0.31 -9.52 -10.84
C THR A 62 0.26 -8.18 -10.39
N THR A 63 0.50 -8.02 -9.09
CA THR A 63 1.10 -6.79 -8.54
C THR A 63 2.04 -7.11 -7.38
N THR A 64 3.01 -6.24 -7.17
CA THR A 64 3.96 -6.30 -6.06
C THR A 64 4.17 -4.91 -5.49
N THR A 65 4.05 -4.77 -4.17
CA THR A 65 4.25 -3.51 -3.46
C THR A 65 5.07 -3.78 -2.20
N GLN A 66 6.14 -3.02 -1.99
CA GLN A 66 6.88 -3.06 -0.73
C GLN A 66 6.13 -2.22 0.31
N THR A 67 5.78 -2.83 1.46
CA THR A 67 5.11 -2.16 2.57
C THR A 67 5.87 -2.44 3.86
N GLY A 68 6.66 -1.46 4.32
CA GLY A 68 7.56 -1.65 5.46
C GLY A 68 8.56 -2.77 5.19
N PRO A 69 8.74 -3.75 6.10
CA PRO A 69 9.66 -4.87 5.89
C PRO A 69 9.10 -5.96 4.97
N GLU A 70 7.81 -5.93 4.62
CA GLU A 70 7.14 -7.00 3.88
C GLU A 70 6.94 -6.63 2.40
N LEU A 71 7.08 -7.63 1.53
CA LEU A 71 6.66 -7.53 0.13
C LEU A 71 5.22 -8.05 0.03
N VAL A 72 4.29 -7.17 -0.33
CA VAL A 72 2.89 -7.53 -0.56
C VAL A 72 2.70 -7.89 -2.03
N LEU A 73 2.20 -9.09 -2.28
CA LEU A 73 1.91 -9.62 -3.61
C LEU A 73 0.41 -9.83 -3.77
N THR A 74 -0.13 -9.39 -4.91
CA THR A 74 -1.47 -9.80 -5.33
C THR A 74 -1.33 -10.93 -6.32
N LEU A 75 -2.05 -12.02 -6.07
CA LEU A 75 -2.10 -13.20 -6.91
C LEU A 75 -3.51 -13.34 -7.49
N SER A 76 -3.61 -13.81 -8.72
CA SER A 76 -4.90 -14.10 -9.35
C SER A 76 -4.93 -15.44 -10.04
N GLN A 77 -6.08 -16.11 -9.97
CA GLN A 77 -6.38 -17.32 -10.73
C GLN A 77 -7.88 -17.38 -11.02
N ARG A 78 -8.27 -17.40 -12.30
CA ARG A 78 -9.68 -17.61 -12.72
C ARG A 78 -10.69 -16.72 -11.96
N GLY A 79 -10.33 -15.47 -11.69
CA GLY A 79 -11.16 -14.52 -10.95
C GLY A 79 -11.04 -14.57 -9.41
N HIS A 80 -10.34 -15.57 -8.86
CA HIS A 80 -9.97 -15.58 -7.44
C HIS A 80 -8.76 -14.68 -7.23
N VAL A 81 -8.85 -13.81 -6.21
CA VAL A 81 -7.77 -12.92 -5.82
C VAL A 81 -7.26 -13.31 -4.44
N VAL A 82 -5.95 -13.43 -4.32
CA VAL A 82 -5.25 -13.73 -3.07
C VAL A 82 -4.23 -12.63 -2.82
N LEU A 83 -4.18 -12.14 -1.59
CA LEU A 83 -3.14 -11.23 -1.12
C LEU A 83 -2.14 -12.03 -0.30
N CYS A 84 -0.85 -11.92 -0.58
CA CYS A 84 0.21 -12.55 0.19
C CYS A 84 1.19 -11.49 0.70
N ALA A 85 1.55 -11.57 1.97
CA ALA A 85 2.69 -10.85 2.54
C ALA A 85 3.87 -11.80 2.63
N LEU A 86 4.95 -11.49 1.90
CA LEU A 86 6.23 -12.18 1.98
C LEU A 86 7.14 -11.43 2.95
N THR A 87 7.51 -12.11 4.02
CA THR A 87 8.47 -11.61 5.00
C THR A 87 9.86 -12.13 4.60
N PRO A 88 10.81 -11.25 4.28
CA PRO A 88 12.18 -11.67 3.96
C PRO A 88 12.87 -12.23 5.21
N PRO A 89 13.99 -12.96 5.04
CA PRO A 89 14.79 -13.41 6.17
C PRO A 89 15.26 -12.21 7.02
N ASP A 90 15.16 -12.32 8.34
CA ASP A 90 15.78 -11.39 9.28
C ASP A 90 17.00 -12.07 9.91
N LEU A 91 18.18 -11.71 9.39
CA LEU A 91 19.48 -12.21 9.84
C LEU A 91 19.84 -11.77 11.27
N ARG A 92 19.08 -10.82 11.87
CA ARG A 92 19.34 -10.33 13.23
C ARG A 92 18.71 -11.22 14.31
N ASN A 93 17.74 -12.04 13.95
CA ASN A 93 16.88 -12.78 14.87
C ASN A 93 16.86 -14.29 14.57
N ASP A 94 17.90 -14.82 13.93
CA ASP A 94 18.02 -16.21 13.47
C ASP A 94 16.89 -16.69 12.53
N GLN A 95 16.06 -15.76 12.04
CA GLN A 95 15.00 -16.05 11.07
C GLN A 95 15.59 -16.04 9.66
N ASN A 96 16.30 -17.11 9.30
CA ASN A 96 17.03 -17.20 8.04
C ASN A 96 16.19 -17.75 6.86
N ILE A 97 14.89 -17.98 7.08
CA ILE A 97 13.98 -18.58 6.10
C ILE A 97 12.88 -17.56 5.77
N PRO A 98 12.65 -17.22 4.48
CA PRO A 98 11.54 -16.36 4.11
C PRO A 98 10.22 -17.05 4.41
N THR A 99 9.25 -16.28 4.92
CA THR A 99 7.91 -16.82 5.24
C THR A 99 6.83 -16.03 4.50
N SER A 100 5.70 -16.66 4.25
CA SER A 100 4.57 -16.03 3.57
C SER A 100 3.28 -16.24 4.35
N ARG A 101 2.45 -15.19 4.43
CA ARG A 101 1.09 -15.24 4.96
C ARG A 101 0.14 -14.82 3.85
N CYS A 102 -0.89 -15.61 3.57
CA CYS A 102 -1.79 -15.36 2.44
C CYS A 102 -3.26 -15.34 2.86
N TRP A 103 -4.06 -14.51 2.18
CA TRP A 103 -5.49 -14.36 2.40
C TRP A 103 -6.25 -14.36 1.09
N ALA A 104 -7.33 -15.14 1.01
CA ALA A 104 -8.28 -15.04 -0.09
C ALA A 104 -9.22 -13.85 0.14
N LEU A 105 -9.40 -13.04 -0.89
CA LEU A 105 -10.35 -11.93 -0.88
C LEU A 105 -11.74 -12.43 -1.28
N ASN A 106 -12.77 -12.01 -0.53
CA ASN A 106 -14.18 -12.29 -0.84
C ASN A 106 -14.50 -13.78 -1.04
N ALA A 107 -13.75 -14.67 -0.38
CA ALA A 107 -14.04 -16.10 -0.40
C ALA A 107 -15.42 -16.35 0.22
N ALA A 108 -16.28 -17.11 -0.47
CA ALA A 108 -17.51 -17.61 0.11
C ALA A 108 -17.18 -18.44 1.38
N PRO A 109 -18.03 -18.38 2.43
CA PRO A 109 -17.79 -19.08 3.68
C PRO A 109 -17.52 -20.58 3.49
#